data_AF-A0A0U1L0R7-F1
#
_entry.id   AF-A0A0U1L0R7-F1
#
_cell.length_a   1.000
_cell.length_b   1.000
_cell.length_c   1.000
_cell.angle_alpha   90.00
_cell.angle_beta   90.00
_cell.angle_gamma   90.00
#
_symmetry.space_group_name_H-M   'P 1'
#
loop_
_entity.id
_entity.type
_entity.pdbx_description
1 polymer ?
#
loop_
_entity_poly.entity_id
_entity_poly.type
_entity_poly.pdbx_seq_one_letter_code
_entity_poly.pdbx_strand_id
1 'polypeptide(L)'
;MTEEKKKGVRLTERDLRIIIWVNSHRMVTVEQVRKKFNMSFLAAKKRMYELRTVEYLVYDKVFQSKPGVYRATSKGVAVTNDELPTCKIRLGSYEHDLALVDLAIELEQKQGACWITDRQVRHQKGITGVGTKGHSPDGILEFPSGEKIAVELELSAKGTNRLENILKYYAKSHYKEVWYFVKSDAIAAKIQAFNSSLIRVFSLSDMIEFKHQPNSNVQTDSAIIPKKSEEEKAKDFFRRK
;
A
#
# COMPACT_ATOMS: atom_id res chain seq x y z
N MET A 1 36.41 -22.91 -22.18
CA MET A 1 35.15 -22.45 -21.56
C MET A 1 35.49 -21.27 -20.68
N THR A 2 35.26 -20.06 -21.16
CA THR A 2 35.53 -18.82 -20.42
C THR A 2 34.36 -18.53 -19.50
N GLU A 3 34.59 -18.62 -18.18
CA GLU A 3 33.69 -18.05 -17.18
C GLU A 3 33.67 -16.53 -17.36
N GLU A 4 32.64 -16.02 -18.03
CA GLU A 4 32.31 -14.60 -17.94
C GLU A 4 31.92 -14.29 -16.48
N LYS A 5 32.81 -13.60 -15.76
CA LYS A 5 32.49 -12.95 -14.48
C LYS A 5 31.26 -12.07 -14.69
N LYS A 6 30.08 -12.54 -14.27
CA LYS A 6 28.87 -11.70 -14.18
C LYS A 6 29.22 -10.49 -13.32
N LYS A 7 29.29 -9.30 -13.93
CA LYS A 7 29.34 -8.03 -13.19
C LYS A 7 28.17 -8.03 -12.21
N GLY A 8 28.46 -8.09 -10.91
CA GLY A 8 27.44 -8.08 -9.87
C GLY A 8 26.60 -6.80 -9.97
N VAL A 9 25.28 -6.93 -9.84
CA VAL A 9 24.41 -5.75 -9.70
C VAL A 9 24.70 -5.13 -8.34
N ARG A 10 25.28 -3.92 -8.32
CA ARG A 10 25.46 -3.17 -7.08
C ARG A 10 24.09 -2.66 -6.63
N LEU A 11 23.59 -3.22 -5.53
CA LEU A 11 22.33 -2.76 -4.94
C LEU A 11 22.48 -1.32 -4.43
N THR A 12 21.46 -0.53 -4.71
CA THR A 12 21.28 0.81 -4.17
C THR A 12 20.20 0.81 -3.09
N GLU A 13 20.14 1.87 -2.29
CA GLU A 13 19.07 2.03 -1.29
C GLU A 13 17.67 2.00 -1.93
N ARG A 14 17.53 2.57 -3.14
CA ARG A 14 16.28 2.49 -3.90
C ARG A 14 15.91 1.05 -4.24
N ASP A 15 16.90 0.21 -4.54
CA ASP A 15 16.67 -1.18 -4.91
C ASP A 15 16.15 -2.00 -3.72
N LEU A 16 16.72 -1.78 -2.53
CA LEU A 16 16.23 -2.38 -1.29
C LEU A 16 14.79 -1.96 -1.00
N ARG A 17 14.48 -0.66 -1.14
CA ARG A 17 13.13 -0.14 -0.99
C ARG A 17 12.15 -0.71 -2.02
N ILE A 18 12.58 -0.91 -3.27
CA ILE A 18 11.75 -1.55 -4.30
C ILE A 18 11.43 -2.99 -3.88
N ILE A 19 12.42 -3.76 -3.42
CA ILE A 19 12.23 -5.16 -3.01
C ILE A 19 11.24 -5.25 -1.82
N ILE A 20 11.44 -4.43 -0.78
CA ILE A 20 10.53 -4.36 0.38
C ILE A 20 9.10 -4.00 -0.07
N TRP A 21 8.95 -2.97 -0.91
CA TRP A 21 7.64 -2.55 -1.40
C TRP A 21 6.97 -3.64 -2.25
N VAL A 22 7.71 -4.28 -3.16
CA VAL A 22 7.21 -5.41 -3.94
C VAL A 22 6.78 -6.56 -3.04
N ASN A 23 7.52 -6.85 -1.96
CA ASN A 23 7.17 -7.92 -1.03
C ASN A 23 5.95 -7.60 -0.16
N SER A 24 5.73 -6.32 0.17
CA SER A 24 4.54 -5.89 0.91
C SER A 24 3.24 -6.14 0.15
N HIS A 25 3.30 -6.14 -1.19
CA HIS A 25 2.20 -6.47 -2.09
C HIS A 25 2.27 -7.92 -2.54
N ARG A 26 1.15 -8.52 -2.94
CA ARG A 26 1.16 -9.90 -3.46
C ARG A 26 1.89 -10.01 -4.79
N MET A 27 1.77 -8.98 -5.63
CA MET A 27 2.46 -8.84 -6.91
C MET A 27 2.33 -7.40 -7.40
N VAL A 28 3.25 -6.95 -8.24
CA VAL A 28 3.21 -5.60 -8.85
C VAL A 28 3.65 -5.63 -10.31
N THR A 29 3.26 -4.63 -11.09
CA THR A 29 3.73 -4.44 -12.47
C THR A 29 4.90 -3.45 -12.53
N VAL A 30 5.62 -3.41 -13.67
CA VAL A 30 6.64 -2.38 -13.93
C VAL A 30 6.03 -0.98 -13.88
N GLU A 31 4.81 -0.82 -14.38
CA GLU A 31 4.10 0.46 -14.41
C GLU A 31 3.78 0.97 -13.00
N GLN A 32 3.39 0.07 -12.09
CA GLN A 32 3.16 0.41 -10.69
C GLN A 32 4.46 0.78 -9.97
N VAL A 33 5.55 0.04 -10.19
CA VAL A 33 6.88 0.42 -9.65
C VAL A 33 7.32 1.78 -10.18
N ARG A 34 7.12 2.04 -11.47
CA ARG A 34 7.42 3.32 -12.12
C ARG A 34 6.69 4.47 -11.40
N LYS A 35 5.38 4.33 -11.19
CA LYS A 35 4.54 5.34 -10.51
C LYS A 35 4.97 5.52 -9.05
N LYS A 36 5.13 4.43 -8.29
CA LYS A 36 5.49 4.49 -6.86
C LYS A 36 6.83 5.19 -6.62
N PHE A 37 7.83 4.90 -7.44
CA PHE A 37 9.20 5.39 -7.26
C PHE A 37 9.55 6.60 -8.13
N ASN A 38 8.55 7.19 -8.80
CA ASN A 38 8.71 8.33 -9.71
C ASN A 38 9.86 8.14 -10.71
N MET A 39 9.84 7.00 -11.41
CA MET A 39 10.87 6.63 -12.39
C MET A 39 10.36 6.85 -13.82
N SER A 40 11.27 6.96 -14.79
CA SER A 40 10.88 6.75 -16.20
C SER A 40 10.56 5.27 -16.43
N PHE A 41 9.70 4.97 -17.41
CA PHE A 41 9.32 3.58 -17.70
C PHE A 41 10.54 2.72 -18.05
N LEU A 42 11.47 3.25 -18.86
CA LEU A 42 12.71 2.54 -19.23
C LEU A 42 13.61 2.29 -18.01
N ALA A 43 13.74 3.26 -17.11
CA ALA A 43 14.52 3.08 -15.88
C ALA A 43 13.91 2.02 -14.97
N ALA A 44 12.58 2.04 -14.76
CA ALA A 44 11.88 1.03 -13.98
C ALA A 44 12.01 -0.36 -14.63
N LYS A 45 11.78 -0.47 -15.94
CA LYS A 45 11.91 -1.74 -16.69
C LYS A 45 13.31 -2.32 -16.59
N LYS A 46 14.35 -1.50 -16.81
CA LYS A 46 15.75 -1.91 -16.69
C LYS A 46 16.02 -2.39 -15.26
N ARG A 47 15.57 -1.64 -14.25
CA ARG A 47 15.84 -2.01 -12.87
C ARG A 47 15.17 -3.31 -12.46
N MET A 48 13.89 -3.48 -12.79
CA MET A 48 13.15 -4.72 -12.51
C MET A 48 13.80 -5.94 -13.21
N TYR A 49 14.32 -5.74 -14.42
CA TYR A 49 15.11 -6.77 -15.11
C TYR A 49 16.40 -7.11 -14.36
N GLU A 50 17.19 -6.11 -13.95
CA GLU A 50 18.43 -6.33 -13.19
C GLU A 50 18.18 -7.03 -11.85
N LEU A 51 17.16 -6.64 -11.10
CA LEU A 51 16.81 -7.29 -9.83
C LEU A 51 16.30 -8.73 -10.02
N ARG A 52 15.68 -9.00 -11.17
CA ARG A 52 15.30 -10.36 -11.57
C ARG A 52 16.52 -11.20 -11.96
N THR A 53 17.48 -10.66 -12.72
CA THR A 53 18.63 -11.45 -13.20
C THR A 53 19.55 -11.91 -12.07
N VAL A 54 19.57 -11.20 -10.95
CA VAL A 54 20.23 -11.62 -9.70
C VAL A 54 19.30 -12.30 -8.71
N GLU A 55 18.08 -12.64 -9.13
CA GLU A 55 17.08 -13.44 -8.41
C GLU A 55 16.54 -12.82 -7.13
N TYR A 56 16.61 -11.50 -6.94
CA TYR A 56 15.90 -10.83 -5.84
C TYR A 56 14.40 -10.70 -6.13
N LEU A 57 14.05 -10.60 -7.40
CA LEU A 57 12.68 -10.64 -7.89
C LEU A 57 12.47 -11.83 -8.84
N VAL A 58 11.24 -12.31 -8.89
CA VAL A 58 10.77 -13.24 -9.93
C VAL A 58 9.75 -12.52 -10.82
N TYR A 59 9.74 -12.86 -12.10
CA TYR A 59 8.77 -12.37 -13.09
C TYR A 59 7.82 -13.50 -13.50
N ASP A 60 6.53 -13.25 -13.39
CA ASP A 60 5.47 -14.18 -13.74
C ASP A 60 4.59 -13.56 -14.85
N LYS A 61 4.46 -14.26 -15.98
CA LYS A 61 3.48 -13.94 -17.03
C LYS A 61 2.25 -14.82 -16.83
N VAL A 62 1.37 -14.41 -15.91
CA VAL A 62 0.22 -15.21 -15.47
C VAL A 62 -0.85 -15.36 -16.57
N PHE A 63 -1.16 -14.26 -17.26
CA PHE A 63 -2.13 -14.23 -18.36
C PHE A 63 -1.49 -13.64 -19.62
N GLN A 64 -1.81 -14.20 -20.79
CA GLN A 64 -1.24 -13.75 -22.07
C GLN A 64 -1.57 -12.27 -22.36
N SER A 65 -2.82 -11.87 -22.13
CA SER A 65 -3.33 -10.52 -22.43
C SER A 65 -3.04 -9.46 -21.35
N LYS A 66 -2.52 -9.84 -20.19
CA LYS A 66 -2.23 -8.91 -19.09
C LYS A 66 -0.73 -8.63 -18.98
N PRO A 67 -0.30 -7.49 -18.42
CA PRO A 67 1.11 -7.25 -18.12
C PRO A 67 1.67 -8.36 -17.23
N GLY A 68 2.95 -8.70 -17.41
CA GLY A 68 3.61 -9.60 -16.46
C GLY A 68 3.88 -8.89 -15.13
N VAL A 69 3.91 -9.67 -14.06
CA VAL A 69 4.00 -9.18 -12.70
C VAL A 69 5.30 -9.64 -12.04
N TYR A 70 5.71 -8.94 -10.99
CA TYR A 70 6.89 -9.24 -10.21
C TYR A 70 6.53 -9.52 -8.75
N ARG A 71 7.32 -10.39 -8.13
CA ARG A 71 7.26 -10.70 -6.69
C ARG A 71 8.67 -10.83 -6.13
N ALA A 72 8.82 -10.58 -4.83
CA ALA A 72 10.06 -10.84 -4.13
C ALA A 72 10.30 -12.36 -4.00
N THR A 73 11.55 -12.77 -4.16
CA THR A 73 12.01 -14.13 -3.86
C THR A 73 12.48 -14.22 -2.41
N SER A 74 12.75 -15.43 -1.91
CA SER A 74 13.35 -15.59 -0.58
C SER A 74 14.71 -14.89 -0.48
N LYS A 75 15.49 -14.88 -1.57
CA LYS A 75 16.76 -14.16 -1.67
C LYS A 75 16.56 -12.64 -1.58
N GLY A 76 15.51 -12.13 -2.23
CA GLY A 76 15.11 -10.72 -2.14
C GLY A 76 14.74 -10.32 -0.72
N VAL A 77 13.89 -11.11 -0.05
CA VAL A 77 13.49 -10.87 1.34
C VAL A 77 14.71 -10.92 2.29
N ALA A 78 15.60 -11.89 2.09
CA ALA A 78 16.80 -12.04 2.91
C ALA A 78 17.76 -10.84 2.75
N VAL A 79 17.99 -10.34 1.54
CA VAL A 79 18.91 -9.20 1.33
C VAL A 79 18.40 -7.89 1.92
N THR A 80 17.07 -7.76 2.10
CA THR A 80 16.46 -6.59 2.71
C THR A 80 16.22 -6.72 4.21
N ASN A 81 16.46 -7.90 4.80
CA ASN A 81 16.03 -8.24 6.16
C ASN A 81 14.55 -7.91 6.41
N ASP A 82 13.70 -8.12 5.40
CA ASP A 82 12.27 -7.85 5.52
C ASP A 82 11.61 -8.96 6.35
N GLU A 83 10.81 -8.58 7.34
CA GLU A 83 10.11 -9.51 8.23
C GLU A 83 8.98 -10.25 7.51
N LEU A 84 8.43 -9.65 6.44
CA LEU A 84 7.36 -10.27 5.68
C LEU A 84 7.88 -11.49 4.89
N PRO A 85 7.32 -12.69 5.09
CA PRO A 85 7.67 -13.83 4.27
C PRO A 85 7.19 -13.62 2.83
N THR A 86 7.86 -14.28 1.88
CA THR A 86 7.39 -14.29 0.48
C THR A 86 5.97 -14.82 0.37
N CYS A 87 5.25 -14.41 -0.68
CA CYS A 87 3.93 -14.99 -0.96
C CYS A 87 3.78 -15.44 -2.41
N LYS A 88 2.77 -16.31 -2.61
CA LYS A 88 2.34 -16.80 -3.91
C LYS A 88 1.20 -15.96 -4.47
N ILE A 89 1.12 -15.89 -5.80
CA ILE A 89 -0.01 -15.32 -6.54
C ILE A 89 -1.26 -16.15 -6.27
N ARG A 90 -2.40 -15.48 -6.09
CA ARG A 90 -3.72 -16.08 -5.99
C ARG A 90 -4.53 -15.64 -7.19
N LEU A 91 -4.88 -16.58 -8.07
CA LEU A 91 -5.58 -16.24 -9.32
C LEU A 91 -6.96 -15.62 -9.06
N GLY A 92 -7.68 -16.09 -8.05
CA GLY A 92 -9.00 -15.59 -7.69
C GLY A 92 -9.03 -14.14 -7.18
N SER A 93 -7.90 -13.59 -6.73
CA SER A 93 -7.77 -12.19 -6.31
C SER A 93 -6.92 -11.36 -7.27
N TYR A 94 -6.55 -11.89 -8.44
CA TYR A 94 -5.52 -11.27 -9.28
C TYR A 94 -5.84 -9.83 -9.70
N GLU A 95 -7.06 -9.60 -10.16
CA GLU A 95 -7.49 -8.26 -10.59
C GLU A 95 -7.65 -7.30 -9.40
N HIS A 96 -8.11 -7.81 -8.26
CA HIS A 96 -8.25 -7.04 -7.02
C HIS A 96 -6.89 -6.64 -6.46
N ASP A 97 -5.94 -7.58 -6.35
CA ASP A 97 -4.58 -7.34 -5.86
C ASP A 97 -3.87 -6.26 -6.70
N LEU A 98 -3.98 -6.29 -8.04
CA LEU A 98 -3.38 -5.26 -8.89
C LEU A 98 -4.09 -3.90 -8.77
N ALA A 99 -5.41 -3.88 -8.75
CA ALA A 99 -6.17 -2.64 -8.60
C ALA A 99 -5.91 -1.98 -7.23
N LEU A 100 -5.69 -2.78 -6.19
CA LEU A 100 -5.34 -2.31 -4.85
C LEU A 100 -3.96 -1.65 -4.81
N VAL A 101 -2.98 -2.15 -5.59
CA VAL A 101 -1.67 -1.51 -5.73
C VAL A 101 -1.80 -0.13 -6.38
N ASP A 102 -2.59 0.00 -7.44
CA ASP A 102 -2.83 1.29 -8.08
C ASP A 102 -3.54 2.26 -7.10
N LEU A 103 -4.57 1.79 -6.40
CA LEU A 103 -5.27 2.57 -5.38
C LEU A 103 -4.32 3.04 -4.26
N ALA A 104 -3.46 2.15 -3.76
CA ALA A 104 -2.48 2.48 -2.73
C ALA A 104 -1.55 3.61 -3.18
N ILE A 105 -0.99 3.52 -4.40
CA ILE A 105 -0.08 4.54 -4.95
C ILE A 105 -0.78 5.89 -5.04
N GLU A 106 -2.00 5.93 -5.59
CA GLU A 106 -2.77 7.18 -5.75
C GLU A 106 -3.10 7.80 -4.38
N LEU A 107 -3.54 6.99 -3.42
CA LEU A 107 -3.88 7.48 -2.09
C LEU A 107 -2.68 8.00 -1.32
N GLU A 108 -1.54 7.31 -1.34
CA GLU A 108 -0.32 7.81 -0.69
C GLU A 108 0.10 9.16 -1.26
N GLN A 109 0.07 9.31 -2.59
CA GLN A 109 0.46 10.55 -3.28
C GLN A 109 -0.49 11.71 -2.99
N LYS A 110 -1.81 11.46 -3.02
CA LYS A 110 -2.81 12.52 -2.85
C LYS A 110 -3.02 12.92 -1.41
N GLN A 111 -2.87 11.98 -0.48
CA GLN A 111 -3.13 12.22 0.95
C GLN A 111 -1.87 12.52 1.76
N GLY A 112 -0.67 12.32 1.20
CA GLY A 112 0.56 12.46 1.97
C GLY A 112 0.64 11.50 3.14
N ALA A 113 0.02 10.32 3.01
CA ALA A 113 -0.06 9.28 4.01
C ALA A 113 0.76 8.05 3.59
N CYS A 114 1.05 7.17 4.54
CA CYS A 114 1.70 5.89 4.30
C CYS A 114 0.65 4.78 4.11
N TRP A 115 0.82 3.93 3.10
CA TRP A 115 -0.03 2.76 2.91
C TRP A 115 0.55 1.52 3.58
N ILE A 116 -0.26 0.88 4.41
CA ILE A 116 0.03 -0.42 5.04
C ILE A 116 -0.86 -1.48 4.40
N THR A 117 -0.27 -2.52 3.82
CA THR A 117 -1.01 -3.59 3.13
C THR A 117 -1.67 -4.56 4.11
N ASP A 118 -2.72 -5.26 3.66
CA ASP A 118 -3.34 -6.34 4.44
C ASP A 118 -2.30 -7.38 4.93
N ARG A 119 -1.29 -7.67 4.10
CA ARG A 119 -0.21 -8.61 4.43
C ARG A 119 0.61 -8.13 5.62
N GLN A 120 0.98 -6.85 5.66
CA GLN A 120 1.69 -6.27 6.78
C GLN A 120 0.83 -6.31 8.05
N VAL A 121 -0.45 -5.94 7.95
CA VAL A 121 -1.39 -5.97 9.08
C VAL A 121 -1.56 -7.40 9.63
N ARG A 122 -1.75 -8.38 8.75
CA ARG A 122 -1.90 -9.80 9.14
C ARG A 122 -0.63 -10.33 9.80
N HIS A 123 0.53 -9.98 9.26
CA HIS A 123 1.82 -10.38 9.82
C HIS A 123 2.01 -9.80 11.23
N GLN A 124 1.81 -8.49 11.40
CA GLN A 124 1.91 -7.80 12.70
C GLN A 124 0.96 -8.37 13.76
N LYS A 125 -0.27 -8.74 13.36
CA LYS A 125 -1.26 -9.35 14.26
C LYS A 125 -1.02 -10.83 14.54
N GLY A 126 0.02 -11.44 13.95
CA GLY A 126 0.26 -12.89 14.04
C GLY A 126 -0.87 -13.72 13.44
N ILE A 127 -1.65 -13.17 12.50
CA ILE A 127 -2.79 -13.85 11.88
C ILE A 127 -2.25 -14.82 10.82
N THR A 128 -2.01 -16.05 11.23
CA THR A 128 -1.60 -17.16 10.36
C THR A 128 -2.75 -18.15 10.16
N GLY A 129 -3.20 -18.34 8.92
CA GLY A 129 -4.21 -19.36 8.56
C GLY A 129 -5.60 -18.81 8.22
N VAL A 130 -6.47 -19.70 7.72
CA VAL A 130 -7.89 -19.42 7.45
C VAL A 130 -8.66 -19.61 8.75
N GLY A 131 -9.34 -18.56 9.25
CA GLY A 131 -10.25 -18.67 10.41
C GLY A 131 -9.77 -18.04 11.73
N THR A 132 -8.56 -17.49 11.79
CA THR A 132 -8.09 -16.69 12.95
C THR A 132 -8.81 -15.33 12.98
N LYS A 133 -9.45 -15.05 14.12
CA LYS A 133 -10.54 -14.08 14.33
C LYS A 133 -10.19 -12.62 13.98
N GLY A 134 -10.98 -12.04 13.07
CA GLY A 134 -11.02 -10.59 12.81
C GLY A 134 -11.01 -10.27 11.31
N HIS A 135 -11.83 -9.30 10.90
CA HIS A 135 -11.74 -8.73 9.55
C HIS A 135 -10.45 -7.92 9.42
N SER A 136 -9.80 -7.96 8.26
CA SER A 136 -8.65 -7.11 7.96
C SER A 136 -9.02 -6.24 6.77
N PRO A 137 -8.79 -4.91 6.83
CA PRO A 137 -8.94 -4.07 5.66
C PRO A 137 -8.01 -4.53 4.54
N ASP A 138 -8.36 -4.16 3.30
CA ASP A 138 -7.50 -4.37 2.13
C ASP A 138 -6.21 -3.53 2.26
N GLY A 139 -6.31 -2.36 2.87
CA GLY A 139 -5.15 -1.64 3.40
C GLY A 139 -5.51 -0.53 4.38
N ILE A 140 -4.50 0.10 4.94
CA ILE A 140 -4.63 1.18 5.92
C ILE A 140 -3.83 2.38 5.41
N LEU A 141 -4.47 3.55 5.38
CA LEU A 141 -3.76 4.82 5.29
C LEU A 141 -3.42 5.30 6.68
N GLU A 142 -2.13 5.44 6.96
CA GLU A 142 -1.60 6.01 8.20
C GLU A 142 -1.07 7.42 7.90
N PHE A 143 -1.70 8.43 8.51
CA PHE A 143 -1.31 9.82 8.36
C PHE A 143 -0.16 10.18 9.31
N PRO A 144 0.62 11.23 9.01
CA PRO A 144 1.67 11.71 9.91
C PRO A 144 1.19 12.08 11.32
N SER A 145 -0.09 12.42 11.47
CA SER A 145 -0.76 12.67 12.76
C SER A 145 -0.99 11.41 13.60
N GLY A 146 -0.77 10.22 13.03
CA GLY A 146 -1.08 8.92 13.65
C GLY A 146 -2.51 8.43 13.39
N GLU A 147 -3.34 9.24 12.73
CA GLU A 147 -4.70 8.85 12.35
C GLU A 147 -4.66 7.72 11.31
N LYS A 148 -5.55 6.75 11.46
CA LYS A 148 -5.65 5.58 10.58
C LYS A 148 -7.01 5.52 9.91
N ILE A 149 -7.01 5.38 8.61
CA ILE A 149 -8.20 5.14 7.80
C ILE A 149 -8.10 3.74 7.21
N ALA A 150 -9.12 2.91 7.46
CA ALA A 150 -9.24 1.61 6.81
C ALA A 150 -9.74 1.79 5.38
N VAL A 151 -9.19 1.02 4.45
CA VAL A 151 -9.55 1.08 3.04
C VAL A 151 -10.03 -0.30 2.56
N GLU A 152 -11.16 -0.29 1.86
CA GLU A 152 -11.77 -1.45 1.21
C GLU A 152 -11.92 -1.19 -0.29
N LEU A 153 -11.54 -2.15 -1.11
CA LEU A 153 -11.70 -2.10 -2.56
C LEU A 153 -12.74 -3.14 -3.01
N GLU A 154 -13.84 -2.66 -3.59
CA GLU A 154 -14.99 -3.46 -3.94
C GLU A 154 -15.24 -3.48 -5.45
N LEU A 155 -14.66 -4.48 -6.12
CA LEU A 155 -14.81 -4.68 -7.57
C LEU A 155 -16.08 -5.46 -7.96
N SER A 156 -16.70 -6.15 -6.99
CA SER A 156 -17.91 -6.95 -7.17
C SER A 156 -18.77 -6.88 -5.91
N ALA A 157 -20.07 -7.10 -6.04
CA ALA A 157 -20.98 -7.00 -4.89
C ALA A 157 -20.74 -8.13 -3.87
N LYS A 158 -20.32 -7.78 -2.65
CA LYS A 158 -20.31 -8.70 -1.51
C LYS A 158 -21.74 -9.10 -1.12
N GLY A 159 -21.93 -10.35 -0.68
CA GLY A 159 -23.19 -10.81 -0.08
C GLY A 159 -23.55 -9.99 1.18
N THR A 160 -24.84 -9.78 1.42
CA THR A 160 -25.33 -8.85 2.47
C THR A 160 -24.84 -9.23 3.87
N ASN A 161 -24.94 -10.51 4.23
CA ASN A 161 -24.44 -11.02 5.52
C ASN A 161 -22.93 -10.78 5.72
N ARG A 162 -22.14 -10.88 4.64
CA ARG A 162 -20.69 -10.62 4.71
C ARG A 162 -20.42 -9.14 4.95
N LEU A 163 -21.12 -8.26 4.24
CA LEU A 163 -20.98 -6.82 4.40
C LEU A 163 -21.36 -6.39 5.82
N GLU A 164 -22.49 -6.87 6.35
CA GLU A 164 -22.89 -6.64 7.74
C GLU A 164 -21.81 -7.00 8.76
N ASN A 165 -21.17 -8.16 8.61
CA ASN A 165 -20.13 -8.61 9.52
C ASN A 165 -18.89 -7.72 9.46
N ILE A 166 -18.52 -7.25 8.27
CA ILE A 166 -17.41 -6.29 8.09
C ILE A 166 -17.74 -4.96 8.79
N LEU A 167 -18.95 -4.45 8.61
CA LEU A 167 -19.35 -3.17 9.20
C LEU A 167 -19.48 -3.24 10.73
N LYS A 168 -20.00 -4.35 11.26
CA LYS A 168 -20.01 -4.64 12.71
C LYS A 168 -18.60 -4.70 13.29
N TYR A 169 -17.63 -5.20 12.52
CA TYR A 169 -16.22 -5.17 12.92
C TYR A 169 -15.70 -3.73 12.98
N TYR A 170 -15.97 -2.92 11.95
CA TYR A 170 -15.49 -1.53 11.90
C TYR A 170 -16.09 -0.62 12.96
N ALA A 171 -17.35 -0.83 13.34
CA ALA A 171 -17.99 -0.12 14.43
C ALA A 171 -17.27 -0.27 15.79
N LYS A 172 -16.42 -1.30 15.93
CA LYS A 172 -15.61 -1.57 17.13
C LYS A 172 -14.12 -1.29 16.95
N SER A 173 -13.74 -0.75 15.79
CA SER A 173 -12.33 -0.53 15.43
C SER A 173 -11.84 0.86 15.86
N HIS A 174 -10.52 1.06 15.84
CA HIS A 174 -9.89 2.35 16.14
C HIS A 174 -9.64 3.21 14.91
N TYR A 175 -10.17 2.82 13.74
CA TYR A 175 -10.04 3.62 12.54
C TYR A 175 -10.88 4.88 12.66
N LYS A 176 -10.33 6.02 12.24
CA LYS A 176 -11.04 7.30 12.19
C LYS A 176 -12.20 7.23 11.20
N GLU A 177 -11.97 6.58 10.06
CA GLU A 177 -12.94 6.39 8.99
C GLU A 177 -12.66 5.06 8.27
N VAL A 178 -13.65 4.59 7.50
CA VAL A 178 -13.53 3.47 6.56
C VAL A 178 -13.91 3.96 5.17
N TRP A 179 -12.96 3.91 4.24
CA TRP A 179 -13.16 4.33 2.86
C TRP A 179 -13.38 3.11 1.97
N TYR A 180 -14.55 3.05 1.36
CA TYR A 180 -14.88 2.07 0.33
C TYR A 180 -14.67 2.69 -1.04
N PHE A 181 -13.86 2.03 -1.87
CA PHE A 181 -13.69 2.35 -3.28
C PHE A 181 -14.41 1.29 -4.10
N VAL A 182 -15.44 1.70 -4.83
CA VAL A 182 -16.38 0.76 -5.46
C VAL A 182 -16.41 0.92 -6.96
N LYS A 183 -16.62 -0.18 -7.69
CA LYS A 183 -16.64 -0.17 -9.16
C LYS A 183 -17.98 0.29 -9.76
N SER A 184 -19.08 0.27 -8.99
CA SER A 184 -20.40 0.64 -9.50
C SER A 184 -21.32 1.24 -8.43
N ASP A 185 -22.26 2.08 -8.88
CA ASP A 185 -23.26 2.73 -8.03
C ASP A 185 -24.15 1.73 -7.30
N ALA A 186 -24.43 0.56 -7.91
CA ALA A 186 -25.17 -0.51 -7.25
C ALA A 186 -24.45 -1.03 -5.99
N ILE A 187 -23.12 -1.12 -6.03
CA ILE A 187 -22.31 -1.47 -4.86
C ILE A 187 -22.32 -0.31 -3.86
N ALA A 188 -22.18 0.92 -4.35
CA ALA A 188 -22.20 2.12 -3.51
C ALA A 188 -23.49 2.21 -2.69
N ALA A 189 -24.65 2.11 -3.34
CA ALA A 189 -25.97 2.18 -2.71
C ALA A 189 -26.15 1.11 -1.63
N LYS A 190 -25.64 -0.12 -1.88
CA LYS A 190 -25.71 -1.21 -0.90
C LYS A 190 -24.90 -0.91 0.36
N ILE A 191 -23.73 -0.28 0.23
CA ILE A 191 -22.88 0.08 1.37
C ILE A 191 -23.47 1.30 2.10
N GLN A 192 -23.97 2.28 1.36
CA GLN A 192 -24.60 3.49 1.92
C GLN A 192 -25.87 3.19 2.71
N ALA A 193 -26.62 2.14 2.35
CA ALA A 193 -27.82 1.70 3.06
C ALA A 193 -27.59 1.39 4.55
N PHE A 194 -26.33 1.17 4.98
CA PHE A 194 -25.99 0.95 6.38
C PHE A 194 -25.97 2.22 7.24
N ASN A 195 -26.03 3.40 6.63
CA ASN A 195 -26.15 4.71 7.29
C ASN A 195 -25.20 4.90 8.49
N SER A 196 -23.89 4.77 8.27
CA SER A 196 -22.86 4.97 9.30
C SER A 196 -21.98 6.15 8.95
N SER A 197 -21.80 7.08 9.88
CA SER A 197 -20.91 8.25 9.72
C SER A 197 -19.43 7.89 9.60
N LEU A 198 -19.06 6.66 10.01
CA LEU A 198 -17.70 6.14 9.87
C LEU A 198 -17.36 5.81 8.40
N ILE A 199 -18.37 5.54 7.58
CA ILE A 199 -18.20 5.01 6.22
C ILE A 199 -18.24 6.15 5.22
N ARG A 200 -17.20 6.21 4.39
CA ARG A 200 -17.20 7.01 3.15
C ARG A 200 -17.14 6.08 1.96
N VAL A 201 -17.92 6.39 0.93
CA VAL A 201 -17.98 5.61 -0.31
C VAL A 201 -17.57 6.49 -1.46
N PHE A 202 -16.63 6.00 -2.26
CA PHE A 202 -16.07 6.68 -3.42
C PHE A 202 -16.19 5.76 -4.63
N SER A 203 -16.52 6.31 -5.79
CA SER A 203 -16.38 5.55 -7.04
C SER A 203 -14.90 5.40 -7.36
N LEU A 204 -14.50 4.21 -7.81
CA LEU A 204 -13.14 3.94 -8.26
C LEU A 204 -12.77 4.77 -9.51
N SER A 205 -13.75 5.25 -10.29
CA SER A 205 -13.51 6.18 -11.40
C SER A 205 -13.09 7.57 -10.93
N ASP A 206 -13.56 7.99 -9.76
CA ASP A 206 -13.43 9.36 -9.26
C ASP A 206 -12.08 9.58 -8.58
N MET A 207 -11.20 8.59 -8.64
CA MET A 207 -9.86 8.64 -8.05
C MET A 207 -9.03 9.79 -8.58
N ILE A 208 -9.45 10.48 -9.66
CA ILE A 208 -8.76 11.61 -10.24
C ILE A 208 -8.82 12.88 -9.35
N GLU A 209 -9.85 13.07 -8.51
CA GLU A 209 -10.14 14.41 -7.93
C GLU A 209 -10.07 14.55 -6.38
N PHE A 210 -9.83 13.47 -5.63
CA PHE A 210 -10.00 13.53 -4.17
C PHE A 210 -8.76 14.00 -3.36
N LYS A 211 -8.97 14.93 -2.43
CA LYS A 211 -8.03 15.32 -1.36
C LYS A 211 -8.72 15.23 0.01
N HIS A 212 -8.08 14.57 0.98
CA HIS A 212 -8.49 14.57 2.38
C HIS A 212 -8.32 15.97 2.93
N GLN A 213 -9.39 16.52 3.50
CA GLN A 213 -9.31 17.76 4.24
C GLN A 213 -9.11 17.42 5.73
N PRO A 214 -8.01 17.84 6.37
CA PRO A 214 -7.94 17.81 7.82
C PRO A 214 -9.00 18.76 8.37
N ASN A 215 -9.83 18.30 9.30
CA ASN A 215 -10.75 19.20 10.00
C ASN A 215 -9.95 20.20 10.84
N SER A 216 -9.88 21.45 10.38
CA SER A 216 -9.49 22.61 11.16
C SER A 216 -10.62 22.96 12.12
N ASN A 217 -10.68 22.29 13.28
CA ASN A 217 -11.44 22.76 14.42
C ASN A 217 -10.67 22.43 15.71
N VAL A 218 -9.65 23.23 15.95
CA VAL A 218 -9.34 23.70 17.30
C VAL A 218 -9.25 25.23 17.17
N GLN A 219 -10.28 25.93 17.62
CA GLN A 219 -10.14 27.33 18.00
C GLN A 219 -9.14 27.36 19.15
N THR A 220 -7.91 27.79 18.88
CA THR A 220 -7.05 28.34 19.93
C THR A 220 -6.97 29.84 19.69
N ASP A 221 -7.48 30.57 20.66
CA ASP A 221 -7.33 32.01 20.79
C ASP A 221 -5.88 32.47 20.57
N SER A 222 -5.79 33.64 19.96
CA SER A 222 -4.59 34.38 19.63
C SER A 222 -3.68 34.65 20.83
N ALA A 223 -2.39 34.31 20.71
CA ALA A 223 -1.29 34.98 21.40
C ALA A 223 0.02 34.91 20.59
N ILE A 224 0.14 35.87 19.66
CA ILE A 224 1.29 36.69 19.26
C ILE A 224 2.70 36.39 19.90
N ILE A 225 3.65 35.99 19.03
CA ILE A 225 5.13 36.33 18.93
C ILE A 225 6.18 35.54 19.77
N PRO A 226 7.47 35.32 19.33
CA PRO A 226 8.11 35.40 17.99
C PRO A 226 8.83 34.10 17.51
N LYS A 227 9.15 34.10 16.21
CA LYS A 227 9.99 33.13 15.47
C LYS A 227 11.44 33.05 15.97
N LYS A 228 11.99 31.83 16.09
CA LYS A 228 13.42 31.53 15.91
C LYS A 228 13.60 30.62 14.69
N SER A 229 14.63 30.93 13.89
CA SER A 229 14.92 30.34 12.58
C SER A 229 15.33 28.87 12.65
N GLU A 230 14.98 28.12 11.60
CA GLU A 230 15.20 26.67 11.45
C GLU A 230 16.67 26.26 11.25
N GLU A 231 17.62 27.19 11.22
CA GLU A 231 19.04 26.90 11.01
C GLU A 231 19.78 26.39 12.27
N GLU A 232 19.20 26.52 13.47
CA GLU A 232 19.86 26.07 14.72
C GLU A 232 19.56 24.60 15.10
N LYS A 233 18.57 23.94 14.49
CA LYS A 233 18.22 22.53 14.83
C LYS A 233 19.02 21.48 14.05
N ALA A 234 19.70 21.87 12.96
CA ALA A 234 20.42 20.93 12.10
C ALA A 234 21.85 20.59 12.59
N LYS A 235 22.36 21.23 13.64
CA LYS A 235 23.74 21.05 14.12
C LYS A 235 23.89 20.14 15.35
N ASP A 236 22.78 19.71 15.98
CA ASP A 236 22.84 19.02 17.28
C ASP A 236 22.58 17.50 17.21
N PHE A 237 22.31 16.93 16.03
CA PHE A 237 22.00 15.50 15.88
C PHE A 237 23.24 14.60 15.61
N PHE A 238 24.36 15.14 15.12
CA PHE A 238 25.59 14.36 14.83
C PHE A 238 26.65 14.41 15.96
N ARG A 239 26.28 14.90 17.15
CA ARG A 239 27.14 14.87 18.34
C ARG A 239 26.42 14.15 19.47
N ARG A 240 26.34 12.81 19.44
CA ARG A 240 26.30 11.95 20.64
C ARG A 240 26.37 10.46 20.25
N LYS A 241 27.55 9.90 20.52
CA LYS A 241 27.95 8.49 20.71
C LYS A 241 27.80 7.53 19.53
#